data_AF-A0A926AX16-F1
#
_entry.id   AF-A0A926AX16-F1
#
_cell.length_a   1.000
_cell.length_b   1.000
_cell.length_c   1.000
_cell.angle_alpha   90.00
_cell.angle_beta   90.00
_cell.angle_gamma   90.00
#
_symmetry.space_group_name_H-M   'P 1'
#
loop_
_entity.id
_entity.type
_entity.pdbx_description
1 polymer ?
#
loop_
_entity_poly.entity_id
_entity_poly.type
_entity_poly.pdbx_seq_one_letter_code
_entity_poly.pdbx_strand_id
1 'polypeptide(L)'
;MPNIKSAIKRVEVAERNRQRNVTYKSTIKTITKKFLTRLGEYAQTPSAETLGEVQGLLGLTYSKIDKAVSSGILHKNTGARKKANLAAALGRATGPVQAS
;
A
#
# COMPACT_ATOMS: atom_id res chain seq x y z
N MET A 1 14.56 17.07 26.57
CA MET A 1 14.88 17.98 25.46
C MET A 1 16.36 17.86 25.13
N PRO A 2 16.77 17.93 23.86
CA PRO A 2 18.18 17.94 23.53
C PRO A 2 18.78 19.31 23.88
N ASN A 3 19.89 19.33 24.60
CA ASN A 3 20.54 20.59 25.00
C ASN A 3 21.62 21.05 24.00
N ILE A 4 22.08 20.14 23.14
CA ILE A 4 23.11 20.41 22.14
C ILE A 4 22.44 20.84 20.82
N LYS A 5 22.90 21.93 20.20
CA LYS A 5 22.35 22.48 18.95
C LYS A 5 22.18 21.43 17.84
N SER A 6 23.16 20.56 17.66
CA SER A 6 23.10 19.47 16.66
C SER A 6 21.98 18.47 16.97
N ALA A 7 21.76 18.17 18.26
CA ALA A 7 20.73 17.23 18.69
C ALA A 7 19.31 17.82 18.54
N ILE A 8 19.12 19.12 18.83
CA ILE A 8 17.85 19.83 18.59
C ILE A 8 17.47 19.74 17.10
N LYS A 9 18.40 20.09 16.21
CA LYS A 9 18.21 19.99 14.75
C LYS A 9 17.86 18.57 14.31
N ARG A 10 18.51 17.54 14.87
CA ARG A 10 18.19 16.14 14.53
C ARG A 10 16.77 15.76 14.93
N VAL A 11 16.29 16.22 16.09
CA VAL A 11 14.90 15.97 16.53
C VAL A 11 13.91 16.63 15.58
N GLU A 12 14.11 17.90 15.22
CA GLU A 12 13.22 18.61 14.28
C GLU A 12 13.14 17.93 12.91
N VAL A 13 14.28 17.50 12.37
CA VAL A 13 14.34 16.79 11.09
C VAL A 13 13.67 15.41 11.21
N ALA A 14 13.90 14.69 12.31
CA ALA A 14 13.29 13.40 12.56
C ALA A 14 11.76 13.50 12.63
N GLU A 15 11.22 14.51 13.33
CA GLU A 15 9.79 14.74 13.44
C GLU A 15 9.14 15.08 12.09
N ARG A 16 9.78 15.96 11.31
CA ARG A 16 9.34 16.28 9.94
C ARG A 16 9.30 15.04 9.06
N ASN A 17 10.32 14.19 9.13
CA ASN A 17 10.40 12.96 8.35
C ASN A 17 9.38 11.92 8.83
N ARG A 18 9.21 11.80 10.14
CA ARG A 18 8.22 10.93 10.77
C ARG A 18 6.81 11.29 10.29
N GLN A 19 6.42 12.56 10.33
CA GLN A 19 5.09 12.98 9.91
C GLN A 19 4.82 12.63 8.44
N ARG A 20 5.78 12.89 7.55
CA ARG A 20 5.68 12.49 6.13
C ARG A 20 5.53 10.97 5.99
N ASN A 21 6.39 10.21 6.65
CA ASN A 21 6.38 8.75 6.57
C ASN A 21 5.09 8.13 7.10
N VAL A 22 4.53 8.69 8.19
CA VAL A 22 3.26 8.24 8.77
C VAL A 22 2.12 8.42 7.77
N THR A 23 2.01 9.58 7.11
CA THR A 23 0.96 9.83 6.11
C THR A 23 1.02 8.87 4.93
N TYR A 24 2.21 8.61 4.37
CA TYR A 24 2.34 7.64 3.27
C TYR A 24 2.05 6.20 3.72
N LYS A 25 2.51 5.80 4.91
CA LYS A 25 2.23 4.46 5.43
C LYS A 25 0.75 4.26 5.74
N SER A 26 0.09 5.26 6.31
CA SER A 26 -1.34 5.20 6.65
C SER A 26 -2.21 5.16 5.39
N THR A 27 -1.93 6.00 4.40
CA THR A 27 -2.67 6.00 3.12
C THR A 27 -2.58 4.66 2.40
N ILE A 28 -1.37 4.08 2.27
CA ILE A 28 -1.20 2.74 1.69
C ILE A 28 -2.01 1.70 2.49
N LYS A 29 -1.96 1.74 3.83
CA LYS A 29 -2.70 0.81 4.69
C LYS A 29 -4.22 0.95 4.48
N THR A 30 -4.72 2.17 4.37
CA THR A 30 -6.15 2.44 4.16
C THR A 30 -6.62 1.91 2.81
N ILE A 31 -5.90 2.20 1.72
CA ILE A 31 -6.28 1.73 0.39
C ILE A 31 -6.18 0.20 0.32
N THR A 32 -5.14 -0.39 0.91
CA THR A 32 -4.99 -1.85 0.99
C THR A 32 -6.17 -2.50 1.72
N LYS A 33 -6.65 -1.90 2.82
CA LYS A 33 -7.84 -2.40 3.53
C LYS A 33 -9.08 -2.35 2.65
N LYS A 34 -9.31 -1.23 1.96
CA LYS A 34 -10.44 -1.08 1.02
C LYS A 34 -10.40 -2.13 -0.10
N PHE A 35 -9.21 -2.41 -0.63
CA PHE A 35 -9.01 -3.47 -1.62
C PHE A 35 -9.41 -4.84 -1.05
N LEU A 36 -8.93 -5.19 0.15
CA LEU A 36 -9.25 -6.48 0.77
C LEU A 36 -10.74 -6.65 1.11
N THR A 37 -11.42 -5.58 1.54
CA THR A 37 -12.86 -5.65 1.80
C THR A 37 -13.64 -5.89 0.52
N ARG A 38 -13.32 -5.16 -0.56
CA ARG A 38 -13.97 -5.31 -1.87
C ARG A 38 -13.68 -6.67 -2.52
N LEU A 39 -12.47 -7.17 -2.33
CA LEU A 39 -12.09 -8.51 -2.79
C LEU A 39 -12.84 -9.61 -2.02
N GLY A 40 -13.12 -9.41 -0.73
CA GLY A 40 -13.98 -10.28 0.06
C GLY A 40 -15.44 -10.26 -0.43
N GLU A 41 -15.97 -9.08 -0.76
CA GLU A 41 -17.31 -8.94 -1.36
C GLU A 41 -17.40 -9.65 -2.72
N TYR A 42 -16.38 -9.48 -3.58
CA TYR A 42 -16.29 -10.17 -4.87
C TYR A 42 -16.27 -11.71 -4.73
N ALA A 43 -15.57 -12.23 -3.73
CA ALA A 43 -15.50 -13.68 -3.50
C ALA A 43 -16.85 -14.29 -3.08
N GLN A 44 -17.76 -13.50 -2.50
CA GLN A 44 -19.11 -13.94 -2.13
C GLN A 44 -20.10 -13.79 -3.28
N THR A 45 -20.03 -12.65 -3.99
CA THR A 45 -20.91 -12.34 -5.11
C THR A 45 -20.08 -11.83 -6.30
N PRO A 46 -19.67 -12.71 -7.22
CA PRO A 46 -18.88 -12.29 -8.38
C PRO A 46 -19.74 -11.45 -9.32
N SER A 47 -19.39 -10.17 -9.46
CA SER A 47 -20.02 -9.21 -10.36
C SER A 47 -18.94 -8.48 -11.17
N ALA A 48 -19.28 -8.08 -12.40
CA ALA A 48 -18.38 -7.33 -13.27
C ALA A 48 -18.05 -5.94 -12.69
N GLU A 49 -18.98 -5.34 -11.96
CA GLU A 49 -18.79 -4.02 -11.33
C GLU A 49 -17.76 -4.10 -10.18
N THR A 50 -17.87 -5.12 -9.34
CA THR A 50 -16.95 -5.32 -8.20
C THR A 50 -15.54 -5.67 -8.68
N LEU A 51 -15.39 -6.37 -9.80
CA LEU A 51 -14.08 -6.56 -10.44
C LEU A 51 -13.44 -5.24 -10.89
N GLY A 52 -14.20 -4.36 -11.52
CA GLY A 52 -13.71 -3.05 -11.97
C GLY A 52 -13.19 -2.21 -10.79
N GLU A 53 -13.94 -2.18 -9.68
CA GLU A 53 -13.52 -1.48 -8.47
C GLU A 53 -12.25 -2.08 -7.84
N VAL A 54 -12.17 -3.42 -7.77
CA VAL A 54 -11.00 -4.13 -7.23
C VAL A 54 -9.75 -3.85 -8.07
N GLN A 55 -9.86 -3.86 -9.39
CA GLN A 55 -8.76 -3.54 -10.30
C GLN A 55 -8.33 -2.06 -10.17
N GLY A 56 -9.29 -1.13 -10.07
CA GLY A 56 -9.01 0.29 -9.83
C GLY A 56 -8.27 0.52 -8.51
N LEU A 57 -8.72 -0.12 -7.43
CA LEU A 57 -8.06 -0.06 -6.12
C LEU A 57 -6.67 -0.69 -6.14
N LEU A 58 -6.48 -1.77 -6.90
CA LEU A 58 -5.17 -2.40 -7.08
C LEU A 58 -4.18 -1.44 -7.77
N GLY A 59 -4.59 -0.84 -8.89
CA GLY A 59 -3.79 0.13 -9.63
C GLY A 59 -3.42 1.35 -8.77
N LEU A 60 -4.38 1.89 -8.02
CA LEU A 60 -4.14 2.98 -7.07
C LEU A 60 -3.13 2.56 -5.99
N THR A 61 -3.29 1.36 -5.42
CA THR A 61 -2.39 0.84 -4.38
C THR A 61 -0.97 0.68 -4.90
N TYR A 62 -0.79 0.14 -6.11
CA TYR A 62 0.52 0.00 -6.75
C TYR A 62 1.18 1.35 -6.98
N SER A 63 0.46 2.31 -7.55
CA SER A 63 0.96 3.67 -7.76
C SER A 63 1.45 4.31 -6.46
N LYS A 64 0.70 4.18 -5.35
CA LYS A 64 1.10 4.72 -4.04
C LYS A 64 2.30 3.98 -3.44
N ILE A 65 2.41 2.66 -3.62
CA ILE A 65 3.57 1.88 -3.17
C ILE A 65 4.82 2.34 -3.92
N ASP A 66 4.75 2.47 -5.24
CA ASP A 66 5.90 2.87 -6.05
C ASP A 66 6.35 4.29 -5.73
N LYS A 67 5.40 5.22 -5.53
CA LYS A 67 5.73 6.58 -5.09
C LYS A 67 6.39 6.59 -3.72
N ALA A 68 5.98 5.71 -2.80
CA ALA A 68 6.61 5.60 -1.48
C ALA A 68 8.02 4.98 -1.56
N VAL A 69 8.27 4.08 -2.51
CA VAL A 69 9.61 3.54 -2.77
C VAL A 69 10.51 4.60 -3.41
N SER A 70 10.04 5.30 -4.44
CA SER A 70 10.81 6.36 -5.12
C SER A 70 11.15 7.52 -4.17
N SER A 71 10.27 7.80 -3.19
CA SER A 71 10.48 8.85 -2.19
C SER A 71 11.32 8.39 -0.98
N GLY A 72 11.85 7.15 -0.98
CA GLY A 72 12.69 6.61 0.09
C GLY A 72 11.95 6.29 1.39
N ILE A 73 10.61 6.29 1.39
CA ILE A 73 9.78 6.02 2.56
C ILE A 73 9.67 4.51 2.82
N LEU A 74 9.65 3.71 1.75
CA LEU A 74 9.69 2.26 1.79
C LEU A 74 10.93 1.74 1.07
N HIS A 75 11.55 0.71 1.64
CA HIS A 75 12.61 -0.02 0.95
C HIS A 75 12.03 -0.80 -0.24
N LYS A 76 12.82 -0.94 -1.31
CA LYS A 76 12.44 -1.66 -2.55
C LYS A 76 11.84 -3.04 -2.29
N ASN A 77 12.45 -3.83 -1.41
CA ASN A 77 11.98 -5.18 -1.09
C ASN A 77 10.64 -5.16 -0.35
N THR A 78 10.40 -4.14 0.49
CA THR A 78 9.11 -3.98 1.18
C THR A 78 8.01 -3.60 0.21
N GLY A 79 8.31 -2.76 -0.79
CA GLY A 79 7.40 -2.46 -1.89
C GLY A 79 7.06 -3.71 -2.72
N ALA A 80 8.09 -4.45 -3.14
CA ALA A 80 7.93 -5.69 -3.90
C ALA A 80 7.10 -6.74 -3.14
N ARG A 81 7.40 -6.97 -1.86
CA ARG A 81 6.63 -7.91 -1.01
C ARG A 81 5.16 -7.52 -0.91
N LYS A 82 4.86 -6.22 -0.76
CA LYS A 82 3.47 -5.75 -0.70
C LYS A 82 2.72 -6.00 -2.01
N LYS A 83 3.37 -5.74 -3.15
CA LYS A 83 2.79 -6.04 -4.47
C LYS A 83 2.53 -7.54 -4.66
N ALA A 84 3.51 -8.38 -4.34
CA ALA A 84 3.38 -9.83 -4.42
C ALA A 84 2.20 -10.35 -3.56
N ASN A 85 2.05 -9.84 -2.34
CA ASN A 85 0.95 -10.24 -1.47
C ASN A 85 -0.44 -9.85 -2.03
N LEU A 86 -0.55 -8.67 -2.65
CA LEU A 86 -1.80 -8.21 -3.28
C LEU A 86 -2.14 -9.06 -4.51
N ALA A 87 -1.15 -9.33 -5.35
CA ALA A 87 -1.31 -10.21 -6.51
C ALA A 87 -1.74 -11.62 -6.09
N ALA A 88 -1.11 -12.18 -5.05
CA ALA A 88 -1.50 -13.48 -4.50
C ALA A 88 -2.92 -13.48 -3.91
N ALA A 89 -3.34 -12.38 -3.27
CA ALA A 89 -4.71 -12.25 -2.76
C ALA A 89 -5.74 -12.21 -3.88
N LEU A 90 -5.46 -11.49 -4.97
CA LEU A 90 -6.30 -11.46 -6.16
C LEU A 90 -6.40 -12.83 -6.82
N GLY A 91 -5.26 -13.49 -7.06
CA GLY A 91 -5.23 -14.82 -7.69
C GLY A 91 -5.98 -15.88 -6.88
N ARG A 92 -5.97 -15.80 -5.55
CA ARG A 92 -6.81 -16.68 -4.70
C ARG A 92 -8.30 -16.42 -4.87
N ALA A 93 -8.72 -15.17 -5.01
CA ALA A 93 -10.14 -14.81 -5.12
C ALA A 93 -10.72 -15.07 -6.51
N THR A 94 -9.91 -14.96 -7.57
CA THR A 94 -10.35 -15.24 -8.93
C THR A 94 -10.26 -16.72 -9.29
N GLY A 95 -9.65 -17.55 -8.44
CA GLY A 95 -9.29 -18.93 -8.79
C GLY A 95 -8.24 -18.99 -9.91
N PRO A 96 -7.82 -20.19 -10.35
CA PRO A 96 -6.99 -20.34 -11.54
C PRO A 96 -7.81 -19.92 -12.77
N VAL A 97 -7.80 -18.63 -13.08
CA VAL A 97 -8.40 -18.12 -14.32
C VAL A 97 -7.50 -18.57 -15.46
N GLN A 98 -7.88 -19.71 -16.05
CA GLN A 98 -7.80 -20.06 -17.46
C GLN A 98 -6.54 -19.57 -18.19
N ALA A 99 -5.51 -20.42 -18.19
CA ALA A 99 -4.67 -20.55 -19.36
C ALA A 99 -5.52 -21.25 -20.44
N SER A 100 -6.20 -20.44 -21.25
CA SER A 100 -6.82 -20.85 -22.52
C SER A 100 -6.16 -20.07 -23.63
#